data_AF-A0A3M8L161-F1
#
_entry.id   AF-A0A3M8L161-F1
#
_cell.length_a   1.000
_cell.length_b   1.000
_cell.length_c   1.000
_cell.angle_alpha   90.00
_cell.angle_beta   90.00
_cell.angle_gamma   90.00
#
_symmetry.space_group_name_H-M   'P 1'
#
loop_
_entity.id
_entity.type
_entity.pdbx_description
1 polymer ?
#
loop_
_entity_poly.entity_id
_entity_poly.type
_entity_poly.pdbx_seq_one_letter_code
_entity_poly.pdbx_strand_id
1 'polypeptide(L)'
;MPNDEAEFPQVFRGYDKDEVDRAVQRLRRDLIQANAQGVEASREIKRLSALVDELTGELEEVGSPTFSGLGTKLESTLRIAEEQSTRVIAQADIDAERLRVTAATEVEKLYREAKAYTETAKTDASRKAARTLQDARIEADDLVVHAQEQYAELTQQATREAAAIRGAVATEAAEVRASAKREAATILAEAERTATELRQKAQADVAQATEQAAGLARETEQARADLATELAGRRADLERESRQARIELASELEQARADFEAEAQKRRIDLESELAATRKTGQLDAARVAREIEQARTDLEAELAARRDAAEQEHLARHQEAVAETRAYLDDATRQLEEANKRVAELRELNQQLDTGAREEARRSRAEAEDEALRLVRDAEAEARALVEEAGDRANALVADAEERLAQIRIERNAVAGYFENLRGVLSQAEKVSAGEK
;
A
#
# COMPACT_ATOMS: atom_id res chain seq x y z
N MET A 1 -21.03 92.71 61.47
CA MET A 1 -22.10 91.78 61.07
C MET A 1 -22.87 91.41 62.33
N PRO A 2 -24.21 91.48 62.32
CA PRO A 2 -25.04 91.24 63.51
C PRO A 2 -24.95 89.77 63.96
N ASN A 3 -24.96 89.53 65.27
CA ASN A 3 -25.07 88.20 65.88
C ASN A 3 -26.45 87.62 65.56
N ASP A 4 -26.52 86.65 64.66
CA ASP A 4 -27.62 85.67 64.69
C ASP A 4 -27.34 84.74 65.88
N GLU A 5 -28.00 84.99 67.02
CA GLU A 5 -28.07 84.04 68.13
C GLU A 5 -28.81 82.79 67.64
N ALA A 6 -28.06 81.78 67.21
CA ALA A 6 -28.62 80.49 66.81
C ALA A 6 -29.15 79.74 68.05
N GLU A 7 -30.43 79.94 68.39
CA GLU A 7 -31.13 79.14 69.38
C GLU A 7 -31.26 77.68 68.90
N PHE A 8 -30.64 76.75 69.62
CA PHE A 8 -30.74 75.32 69.32
C PHE A 8 -32.12 74.77 69.77
N PRO A 9 -32.89 74.10 68.89
CA PRO A 9 -34.15 73.47 69.30
C PRO A 9 -33.89 72.35 70.32
N GLN A 10 -34.74 72.27 71.35
CA GLN A 10 -34.64 71.26 72.42
C GLN A 10 -35.50 70.02 72.11
N VAL A 11 -34.90 68.84 72.25
CA VAL A 11 -35.58 67.54 72.22
C VAL A 11 -35.66 66.98 73.64
N PHE A 12 -36.46 65.94 73.90
CA PHE A 12 -36.69 65.45 75.26
C PHE A 12 -35.36 65.13 75.97
N ARG A 13 -35.01 65.96 76.96
CA ARG A 13 -33.75 65.94 77.74
C ARG A 13 -32.47 66.38 77.00
N GLY A 14 -32.52 67.32 76.06
CA GLY A 14 -31.30 67.95 75.52
C GLY A 14 -31.51 68.85 74.31
N TYR A 15 -30.43 69.38 73.75
CA TYR A 15 -30.45 70.05 72.44
C TYR A 15 -30.43 69.02 71.31
N ASP A 16 -31.02 69.37 70.17
CA ASP A 16 -30.97 68.52 68.97
C ASP A 16 -29.51 68.36 68.52
N LYS A 17 -29.02 67.13 68.63
CA LYS A 17 -27.64 66.78 68.32
C LYS A 17 -27.29 67.13 66.88
N ASP A 18 -28.20 66.94 65.94
CA ASP A 18 -27.92 67.16 64.52
C ASP A 18 -27.80 68.65 64.19
N GLU A 19 -28.59 69.51 64.85
CA GLU A 19 -28.46 70.97 64.70
C GLU A 19 -27.21 71.53 65.39
N VAL A 20 -26.87 71.00 66.57
CA VAL A 20 -25.63 71.37 67.28
C VAL A 20 -24.41 70.95 66.46
N ASP A 21 -24.39 69.74 65.91
CA ASP A 21 -23.29 69.27 65.06
C ASP A 21 -23.17 70.13 63.79
N ARG A 22 -24.30 70.54 63.17
CA ARG A 22 -24.31 71.48 62.03
C ARG A 22 -23.72 72.84 62.38
N ALA A 23 -24.08 73.41 63.53
CA ALA A 23 -23.56 74.71 63.96
C ALA A 23 -22.08 74.63 64.34
N VAL A 24 -21.65 73.56 65.03
CA VAL A 24 -20.23 73.32 65.35
C VAL A 24 -19.42 73.12 64.06
N GLN A 25 -19.96 72.43 63.06
CA GLN A 25 -19.29 72.32 61.75
C GLN A 25 -19.23 73.66 61.01
N ARG A 26 -20.24 74.51 61.13
CA ARG A 26 -20.21 75.88 60.55
C ARG A 26 -19.15 76.73 61.25
N LEU A 27 -19.15 76.78 62.58
CA LEU A 27 -18.13 77.46 63.37
C LEU A 27 -16.71 76.94 63.10
N ARG A 28 -16.53 75.63 62.92
CA ARG A 28 -15.24 75.06 62.51
C ARG A 28 -14.83 75.55 61.12
N ARG A 29 -15.74 75.61 60.15
CA ARG A 29 -15.44 76.17 58.82
C ARG A 29 -15.10 77.64 58.88
N ASP A 30 -15.86 78.43 59.64
CA ASP A 30 -15.61 79.87 59.81
C ASP A 30 -14.27 80.11 60.52
N LEU A 31 -13.92 79.28 61.51
CA LEU A 31 -12.62 79.33 62.18
C LEU A 31 -11.48 78.95 61.23
N ILE A 32 -11.66 77.93 60.39
CA ILE A 32 -10.68 77.56 59.36
C ILE A 32 -10.51 78.70 58.37
N GLN A 33 -11.60 79.33 57.93
CA GLN A 33 -11.59 80.44 57.00
C GLN A 33 -10.92 81.69 57.60
N ALA A 34 -11.24 82.02 58.86
CA ALA A 34 -10.60 83.12 59.57
C ALA A 34 -9.10 82.86 59.81
N ASN A 35 -8.71 81.61 60.12
CA ASN A 35 -7.30 81.23 60.19
C ASN A 35 -6.60 81.34 58.83
N ALA A 36 -7.25 80.91 57.75
CA ALA A 36 -6.71 81.04 56.40
C ALA A 36 -6.50 82.51 56.02
N GLN A 37 -7.49 83.36 56.29
CA GLN A 37 -7.38 84.82 56.11
C GLN A 37 -6.28 85.42 57.00
N GLY A 38 -6.12 84.95 58.23
CA GLY A 38 -5.04 85.36 59.13
C GLY A 38 -3.66 84.98 58.60
N VAL A 39 -3.53 83.78 58.02
CA VAL A 39 -2.29 83.32 57.37
C VAL A 39 -1.99 84.14 56.11
N GLU A 40 -3.00 84.43 55.28
CA GLU A 40 -2.85 85.27 54.10
C GLU A 40 -2.48 86.71 54.46
N ALA A 41 -3.17 87.33 55.42
CA ALA A 41 -2.83 88.65 55.91
C ALA A 41 -1.43 88.70 56.52
N SER A 42 -1.01 87.65 57.25
CA SER A 42 0.36 87.56 57.78
C SER A 42 1.41 87.43 56.66
N ARG A 43 1.10 86.68 55.59
CA ARG A 43 1.96 86.61 54.39
C ARG A 43 2.06 87.96 53.71
N GLU A 44 0.95 88.69 53.59
CA GLU A 44 0.93 90.01 52.97
C GLU A 44 1.66 91.05 53.82
N ILE A 45 1.51 91.03 55.15
CA ILE A 45 2.29 91.87 56.07
C ILE A 45 3.78 91.58 55.92
N LYS A 46 4.18 90.30 55.82
CA LYS A 46 5.59 89.95 55.58
C LYS A 46 6.09 90.46 54.23
N ARG A 47 5.27 90.36 53.19
CA ARG A 47 5.59 90.86 51.85
C ARG A 47 5.74 92.38 51.83
N LEU A 48 4.79 93.10 52.42
CA LEU A 48 4.81 94.55 52.54
C LEU A 48 5.96 95.03 53.42
N SER A 49 6.28 94.32 54.51
CA SER A 49 7.44 94.65 55.33
C SER A 49 8.75 94.45 54.56
N ALA A 50 8.89 93.35 53.81
CA ALA A 50 10.05 93.14 52.95
C ALA A 50 10.17 94.22 51.85
N LEU A 51 9.05 94.66 51.29
CA LEU A 51 9.01 95.75 50.31
C LEU A 51 9.36 97.11 50.96
N VAL A 52 8.92 97.35 52.20
CA VAL A 52 9.30 98.55 52.95
C VAL A 52 10.78 98.52 53.28
N ASP A 53 11.34 97.38 53.68
CA ASP A 53 12.77 97.21 53.93
C ASP A 53 13.59 97.42 52.64
N GLU A 54 13.11 96.90 51.50
CA GLU A 54 13.69 97.11 50.17
C GLU A 54 13.65 98.59 49.76
N LEU A 55 12.49 99.25 49.86
CA LEU A 55 12.34 100.67 49.54
C LEU A 55 13.12 101.58 50.49
N THR A 56 13.26 101.19 51.76
CA THR A 56 14.09 101.90 52.75
C THR A 56 15.58 101.74 52.42
N GLY A 57 15.98 100.54 51.99
CA GLY A 57 17.32 100.27 51.48
C GLY A 57 17.64 101.06 50.21
N GLU A 58 16.70 101.15 49.25
CA GLU A 58 16.84 102.00 48.06
C GLU A 58 16.91 103.50 48.41
N LEU A 59 16.17 103.96 49.44
CA LEU A 59 16.25 105.33 49.95
C LEU A 59 17.59 105.65 50.63
N GLU A 60 18.18 104.69 51.36
CA GLU A 60 19.55 104.82 51.87
C GLU A 60 20.61 104.80 50.75
N GLU A 61 20.39 104.01 49.68
CA GLU A 61 21.25 103.91 48.50
C GLU A 61 21.27 105.23 47.69
N VAL A 62 20.16 105.97 47.65
CA VAL A 62 20.06 107.30 47.01
C VAL A 62 20.49 108.44 47.94
N GLY A 63 20.34 108.28 49.26
CA GLY A 63 20.60 109.32 50.27
C GLY A 63 22.08 109.59 50.59
N SER A 64 22.99 108.67 50.29
CA SER A 64 24.44 108.88 50.50
C SER A 64 25.33 107.98 49.63
N PRO A 65 25.61 108.34 48.36
CA PRO A 65 26.44 107.55 47.47
C PRO A 65 27.92 107.59 47.92
N THR A 66 28.40 106.51 48.55
CA THR A 66 29.82 106.28 48.79
C THR A 66 30.32 105.09 47.97
N PHE A 67 31.49 105.26 47.33
CA PHE A 67 32.15 104.29 46.43
C PHE A 67 32.41 102.88 47.03
N SER A 68 32.13 102.67 48.32
CA SER A 68 32.22 101.37 48.99
C SER A 68 31.04 100.42 48.67
N GLY A 69 29.87 100.95 48.31
CA GLY A 69 28.68 100.15 48.01
C GLY A 69 28.74 99.42 46.65
N LEU A 70 29.55 99.92 45.72
CA LEU A 70 29.83 99.25 44.45
C LEU A 70 30.65 97.97 44.64
N GLY A 71 31.56 97.92 45.62
CA GLY A 71 32.39 96.74 45.91
C GLY A 71 31.59 95.59 46.51
N THR A 72 30.71 95.86 47.48
CA THR A 72 29.86 94.82 48.11
C THR A 72 28.77 94.30 47.19
N LYS A 73 28.20 95.16 46.32
CA LYS A 73 27.24 94.75 45.28
C LYS A 73 27.92 93.86 44.23
N LEU A 74 29.15 94.19 43.83
CA LEU A 74 29.95 93.39 42.91
C LEU A 74 30.41 92.05 43.52
N GLU A 75 30.78 92.04 44.80
CA GLU A 75 31.11 90.82 45.55
C GLU A 75 29.88 89.90 45.71
N SER A 76 28.71 90.47 46.01
CA SER A 76 27.45 89.73 46.11
C SER A 76 27.04 89.13 44.77
N THR A 77 27.16 89.88 43.65
CA THR A 77 26.88 89.34 42.31
C THR A 77 27.88 88.27 41.90
N LEU A 78 29.17 88.43 42.23
CA LEU A 78 30.19 87.41 42.02
C LEU A 78 29.93 86.13 42.80
N ARG A 79 29.54 86.25 44.08
CA ARG A 79 29.19 85.09 44.92
C ARG A 79 27.96 84.36 44.40
N ILE A 80 26.93 85.10 44.00
CA ILE A 80 25.72 84.52 43.38
C ILE A 80 26.07 83.87 42.04
N ALA A 81 26.92 84.50 41.23
CA ALA A 81 27.41 83.96 39.97
C ALA A 81 28.28 82.69 40.16
N GLU A 82 29.12 82.63 41.19
CA GLU A 82 29.94 81.47 41.53
C GLU A 82 29.09 80.29 42.03
N GLU A 83 28.09 80.57 42.87
CA GLU A 83 27.09 79.57 43.29
C GLU A 83 26.27 79.07 42.09
N GLN A 84 25.86 79.98 41.20
CA GLN A 84 25.16 79.62 39.96
C GLN A 84 26.05 78.81 39.01
N SER A 85 27.32 79.17 38.86
CA SER A 85 28.29 78.43 38.04
C SER A 85 28.50 77.01 38.57
N THR A 86 28.74 76.88 39.87
CA THR A 86 28.90 75.60 40.54
C THR A 86 27.65 74.73 40.36
N ARG A 87 26.46 75.34 40.47
CA ARG A 87 25.19 74.65 40.23
C ARG A 87 25.03 74.20 38.78
N VAL A 88 25.35 75.05 37.80
CA VAL A 88 25.25 74.71 36.36
C VAL A 88 26.25 73.63 35.98
N ILE A 89 27.49 73.68 36.50
CA ILE A 89 28.51 72.65 36.29
C ILE A 89 28.07 71.31 36.90
N ALA A 90 27.59 71.32 38.15
CA ALA A 90 27.08 70.12 38.80
C ALA A 90 25.88 69.53 38.05
N GLN A 91 24.96 70.39 37.55
CA GLN A 91 23.83 69.95 36.75
C GLN A 91 24.28 69.32 35.43
N ALA A 92 25.24 69.94 34.73
CA ALA A 92 25.81 69.40 33.50
C ALA A 92 26.51 68.04 33.72
N ASP A 93 27.24 67.88 34.82
CA ASP A 93 27.87 66.60 35.15
C ASP A 93 26.83 65.52 35.53
N ILE A 94 25.75 65.88 36.23
CA ILE A 94 24.61 65.01 36.52
C ILE A 94 23.91 64.58 35.23
N ASP A 95 23.66 65.52 34.32
CA ASP A 95 22.98 65.25 33.05
C ASP A 95 23.85 64.39 32.14
N ALA A 96 25.17 64.60 32.14
CA ALA A 96 26.13 63.74 31.44
C ALA A 96 26.12 62.31 31.99
N GLU A 97 26.15 62.12 33.31
CA GLU A 97 26.12 60.79 33.90
C GLU A 97 24.78 60.10 33.65
N ARG A 98 23.68 60.84 33.77
CA ARG A 98 22.33 60.34 33.46
C ARG A 98 22.23 59.90 31.99
N LEU A 99 22.79 60.67 31.06
CA LEU A 99 22.80 60.34 29.64
C LEU A 99 23.59 59.05 29.38
N ARG A 100 24.77 58.88 30.01
CA ARG A 100 25.56 57.64 29.92
C ARG A 100 24.81 56.42 30.43
N VAL A 101 24.24 56.51 31.63
CA VAL A 101 23.49 55.41 32.25
C VAL A 101 22.29 55.04 31.40
N THR A 102 21.56 56.04 30.88
CA THR A 102 20.40 55.81 30.02
C THR A 102 20.81 55.13 28.71
N ALA A 103 21.84 55.63 28.04
CA ALA A 103 22.34 55.04 26.80
C ALA A 103 22.85 53.61 27.01
N ALA A 104 23.61 53.35 28.08
CA ALA A 104 24.09 52.02 28.41
C ALA A 104 22.94 51.04 28.70
N THR A 105 21.90 51.50 29.40
CA THR A 105 20.72 50.67 29.72
C THR A 105 19.92 50.35 28.46
N GLU A 106 19.71 51.31 27.56
CA GLU A 106 19.01 51.08 26.29
C GLU A 106 19.80 50.15 25.37
N VAL A 107 21.13 50.29 25.31
CA VAL A 107 22.00 49.36 24.57
C VAL A 107 21.89 47.93 25.12
N GLU A 108 21.99 47.76 26.44
CA GLU A 108 21.85 46.44 27.07
C GLU A 108 20.46 45.85 26.77
N LYS A 109 19.42 46.67 26.84
CA LYS A 109 18.05 46.27 26.54
C LYS A 109 17.91 45.82 25.08
N LEU A 110 18.42 46.58 24.11
CA LEU A 110 18.40 46.19 22.70
C LEU A 110 19.10 44.85 22.45
N TYR A 111 20.29 44.65 23.02
CA TYR A 111 21.00 43.37 22.89
C TYR A 111 20.25 42.22 23.57
N ARG A 112 19.64 42.47 24.73
CA ARG A 112 18.86 41.45 25.46
C ARG A 112 17.61 41.04 24.68
N GLU A 113 16.88 42.00 24.13
CA GLU A 113 15.69 41.78 23.30
C GLU A 113 16.05 41.04 22.01
N ALA A 114 17.10 41.49 21.32
CA ALA A 114 17.60 40.85 20.11
C ALA A 114 18.01 39.40 20.37
N LYS A 115 18.79 39.16 21.43
CA LYS A 115 19.20 37.81 21.82
C LYS A 115 17.99 36.92 22.14
N ALA A 116 17.05 37.40 22.95
CA ALA A 116 15.86 36.63 23.31
C ALA A 116 14.99 36.27 22.09
N TYR A 117 14.83 37.21 21.16
CA TYR A 117 14.12 36.98 19.90
C TYR A 117 14.83 35.93 19.05
N THR A 118 16.15 36.05 18.87
CA THR A 118 16.94 35.13 18.04
C THR A 118 16.94 33.69 18.57
N GLU A 119 17.04 33.50 19.89
CA GLU A 119 16.97 32.18 20.52
C GLU A 119 15.58 31.56 20.35
N THR A 120 14.54 32.37 20.47
CA THR A 120 13.15 31.92 20.24
C THR A 120 12.96 31.51 18.78
N ALA A 121 13.37 32.35 17.83
CA ALA A 121 13.27 32.08 16.39
C ALA A 121 14.02 30.81 15.98
N LYS A 122 15.26 30.62 16.46
CA LYS A 122 16.04 29.39 16.23
C LYS A 122 15.37 28.16 16.82
N THR A 123 14.86 28.26 18.04
CA THR A 123 14.18 27.15 18.72
C THR A 123 12.88 26.78 18.02
N ASP A 124 12.14 27.76 17.51
CA ASP A 124 10.91 27.54 16.73
C ASP A 124 11.19 26.92 15.37
N ALA A 125 12.20 27.42 14.65
CA ALA A 125 12.65 26.84 13.39
C ALA A 125 13.14 25.40 13.57
N SER A 126 13.94 25.14 14.61
CA SER A 126 14.42 23.79 14.94
C SER A 126 13.26 22.85 15.28
N ARG A 127 12.26 23.32 16.04
CA ARG A 127 11.06 22.52 16.35
C ARG A 127 10.22 22.21 15.12
N LYS A 128 10.03 23.20 14.23
CA LYS A 128 9.31 23.00 12.97
C LYS A 128 10.05 22.02 12.06
N ALA A 129 11.36 22.20 11.88
CA ALA A 129 12.21 21.29 11.10
C ALA A 129 12.15 19.85 11.64
N ALA A 130 12.24 19.68 12.97
CA ALA A 130 12.11 18.36 13.59
C ALA A 130 10.73 17.71 13.35
N ARG A 131 9.65 18.51 13.35
CA ARG A 131 8.30 18.03 13.03
C ARG A 131 8.19 17.60 11.56
N THR A 132 8.62 18.45 10.61
CA THR A 132 8.64 18.10 9.18
C THR A 132 9.40 16.80 8.92
N LEU A 133 10.57 16.62 9.55
CA LEU A 133 11.34 15.38 9.45
C LEU A 133 10.64 14.18 10.08
N GLN A 134 9.97 14.36 11.22
CA GLN A 134 9.24 13.29 11.89
C GLN A 134 8.03 12.86 11.06
N ASP A 135 7.25 13.82 10.55
CA ASP A 135 6.05 13.57 9.76
C ASP A 135 6.43 12.84 8.46
N ALA A 136 7.44 13.33 7.73
CA ALA A 136 7.94 12.66 6.53
C ALA A 136 8.53 11.26 6.81
N ARG A 137 9.11 11.04 8.00
CA ARG A 137 9.57 9.69 8.39
C ARG A 137 8.41 8.73 8.59
N ILE A 138 7.37 9.17 9.31
CA ILE A 138 6.15 8.40 9.56
C ILE A 138 5.46 8.08 8.23
N GLU A 139 5.22 9.08 7.38
CA GLU A 139 4.59 8.87 6.06
C GLU A 139 5.37 7.91 5.18
N ALA A 140 6.71 8.04 5.16
CA ALA A 140 7.58 7.14 4.41
C ALA A 140 7.60 5.71 4.98
N ASP A 141 7.56 5.53 6.31
CA ASP A 141 7.47 4.22 6.93
C ASP A 141 6.09 3.59 6.65
N ASP A 142 5.01 4.35 6.78
CA ASP A 142 3.64 3.91 6.48
C ASP A 142 3.50 3.51 5.00
N LEU A 143 4.07 4.27 4.07
CA LEU A 143 4.09 3.93 2.65
C LEU A 143 4.81 2.60 2.39
N VAL A 144 5.97 2.39 3.02
CA VAL A 144 6.73 1.13 2.87
C VAL A 144 5.99 -0.04 3.50
N VAL A 145 5.41 0.12 4.69
CA VAL A 145 4.63 -0.93 5.35
C VAL A 145 3.41 -1.28 4.51
N HIS A 146 2.67 -0.28 4.03
CA HIS A 146 1.48 -0.52 3.21
C HIS A 146 1.83 -1.24 1.90
N ALA A 147 2.92 -0.84 1.23
CA ALA A 147 3.40 -1.53 0.03
C ALA A 147 3.85 -2.98 0.32
N GLN A 148 4.48 -3.23 1.47
CA GLN A 148 4.88 -4.58 1.89
C GLN A 148 3.68 -5.47 2.22
N GLU A 149 2.64 -4.92 2.87
CA GLU A 149 1.39 -5.62 3.14
C GLU A 149 0.68 -5.99 1.83
N GLN A 150 0.51 -5.03 0.92
CA GLN A 150 -0.05 -5.28 -0.41
C GLN A 150 0.77 -6.32 -1.20
N TYR A 151 2.10 -6.23 -1.14
CA TYR A 151 3.01 -7.22 -1.75
C TYR A 151 2.74 -8.62 -1.18
N ALA A 152 2.66 -8.74 0.15
CA ALA A 152 2.44 -10.01 0.81
C ALA A 152 1.06 -10.58 0.50
N GLU A 153 0.01 -9.76 0.52
CA GLU A 153 -1.36 -10.15 0.20
C GLU A 153 -1.48 -10.65 -1.23
N LEU A 154 -1.02 -9.87 -2.21
CA LEU A 154 -1.12 -10.22 -3.62
C LEU A 154 -0.23 -11.43 -3.96
N THR A 155 0.94 -11.58 -3.33
CA THR A 155 1.77 -12.79 -3.47
C THR A 155 1.08 -14.02 -2.86
N GLN A 156 0.46 -13.88 -1.69
CA GLN A 156 -0.28 -14.96 -1.05
C GLN A 156 -1.52 -15.35 -1.88
N GLN A 157 -2.23 -14.37 -2.43
CA GLN A 157 -3.35 -14.61 -3.33
C GLN A 157 -2.90 -15.35 -4.59
N ALA A 158 -1.87 -14.86 -5.28
CA ALA A 158 -1.33 -15.50 -6.48
C ALA A 158 -0.85 -16.94 -6.21
N THR A 159 -0.19 -17.19 -5.07
CA THR A 159 0.22 -18.55 -4.68
C THR A 159 -0.96 -19.47 -4.38
N ARG A 160 -2.02 -18.97 -3.73
CA ARG A 160 -3.26 -19.73 -3.47
C ARG A 160 -4.00 -20.06 -4.76
N GLU A 161 -4.18 -19.08 -5.66
CA GLU A 161 -4.81 -19.29 -6.96
C GLU A 161 -4.02 -20.30 -7.81
N ALA A 162 -2.70 -20.18 -7.86
CA ALA A 162 -1.83 -21.14 -8.54
C ALA A 162 -1.90 -22.56 -7.93
N ALA A 163 -2.06 -22.67 -6.61
CA ALA A 163 -2.25 -23.97 -5.96
C ALA A 163 -3.63 -24.56 -6.28
N ALA A 164 -4.68 -23.73 -6.32
CA ALA A 164 -6.02 -24.15 -6.69
C ALA A 164 -6.09 -24.66 -8.14
N ILE A 165 -5.51 -23.91 -9.10
CA ILE A 165 -5.44 -24.32 -10.50
C ILE A 165 -4.65 -25.62 -10.65
N ARG A 166 -3.48 -25.74 -10.00
CA ARG A 166 -2.70 -26.98 -10.02
C ARG A 166 -3.46 -28.16 -9.40
N GLY A 167 -4.23 -27.93 -8.35
CA GLY A 167 -5.08 -28.94 -7.72
C GLY A 167 -6.22 -29.40 -8.62
N ALA A 168 -6.91 -28.46 -9.29
CA ALA A 168 -7.96 -28.76 -10.26
C ALA A 168 -7.38 -29.56 -11.45
N VAL A 169 -6.32 -29.06 -12.08
CA VAL A 169 -5.64 -29.73 -13.20
C VAL A 169 -5.14 -31.13 -12.81
N ALA A 170 -4.58 -31.30 -11.61
CA ALA A 170 -4.14 -32.61 -11.15
C ALA A 170 -5.29 -33.60 -10.96
N THR A 171 -6.45 -33.11 -10.49
CA THR A 171 -7.66 -33.92 -10.28
C THR A 171 -8.27 -34.32 -11.62
N GLU A 172 -8.48 -33.35 -12.51
CA GLU A 172 -8.99 -33.60 -13.87
C GLU A 172 -8.06 -34.55 -14.64
N ALA A 173 -6.74 -34.33 -14.59
CA ALA A 173 -5.79 -35.24 -15.23
C ALA A 173 -5.81 -36.65 -14.62
N ALA A 174 -6.10 -36.78 -13.32
CA ALA A 174 -6.27 -38.09 -12.69
C ALA A 174 -7.58 -38.77 -13.12
N GLU A 175 -8.68 -38.02 -13.24
CA GLU A 175 -9.97 -38.50 -13.72
C GLU A 175 -9.90 -38.95 -15.18
N VAL A 176 -9.31 -38.13 -16.07
CA VAL A 176 -9.12 -38.49 -17.48
C VAL A 176 -8.25 -39.75 -17.61
N ARG A 177 -7.14 -39.84 -16.88
CA ARG A 177 -6.30 -41.07 -16.86
C ARG A 177 -7.07 -42.28 -16.34
N ALA A 178 -7.91 -42.11 -15.33
CA ALA A 178 -8.73 -43.19 -14.79
C ALA A 178 -9.81 -43.63 -15.79
N SER A 179 -10.47 -42.70 -16.48
CA SER A 179 -11.44 -42.99 -17.54
C SER A 179 -10.77 -43.72 -18.70
N ALA A 180 -9.66 -43.18 -19.22
CA ALA A 180 -8.90 -43.79 -20.30
C ALA A 180 -8.45 -45.22 -19.97
N LYS A 181 -8.03 -45.46 -18.72
CA LYS A 181 -7.67 -46.81 -18.25
C LYS A 181 -8.87 -47.76 -18.23
N ARG A 182 -10.06 -47.28 -17.82
CA ARG A 182 -11.29 -48.07 -17.82
C ARG A 182 -11.76 -48.36 -19.24
N GLU A 183 -11.78 -47.36 -20.12
CA GLU A 183 -12.14 -47.52 -21.53
C GLU A 183 -11.20 -48.49 -22.25
N ALA A 184 -9.89 -48.37 -22.04
CA ALA A 184 -8.92 -49.32 -22.58
C ALA A 184 -9.18 -50.75 -22.08
N ALA A 185 -9.51 -50.92 -20.79
CA ALA A 185 -9.89 -52.23 -20.25
C ALA A 185 -11.18 -52.77 -20.86
N THR A 186 -12.18 -51.91 -21.11
CA THR A 186 -13.43 -52.28 -21.79
C THR A 186 -13.16 -52.70 -23.24
N ILE A 187 -12.39 -51.93 -24.01
CA ILE A 187 -12.03 -52.26 -25.39
C ILE A 187 -11.29 -53.60 -25.45
N LEU A 188 -10.36 -53.85 -24.53
CA LEU A 188 -9.66 -55.13 -24.45
C LEU A 188 -10.60 -56.29 -24.10
N ALA A 189 -11.50 -56.11 -23.14
CA ALA A 189 -12.47 -57.13 -22.76
C ALA A 189 -13.46 -57.44 -23.89
N GLU A 190 -13.90 -56.42 -24.64
CA GLU A 190 -14.73 -56.59 -25.83
C GLU A 190 -13.97 -57.35 -26.93
N ALA A 191 -12.72 -56.98 -27.20
CA ALA A 191 -11.88 -57.67 -28.19
C ALA A 191 -11.63 -59.14 -27.83
N GLU A 192 -11.38 -59.45 -26.55
CA GLU A 192 -11.25 -60.83 -26.08
C GLU A 192 -12.56 -61.61 -26.21
N ARG A 193 -13.69 -60.97 -25.92
CA ARG A 193 -15.02 -61.59 -26.04
C ARG A 193 -15.38 -61.88 -27.49
N THR A 194 -15.23 -60.91 -28.40
CA THR A 194 -15.50 -61.09 -29.83
C THR A 194 -14.59 -62.17 -30.43
N ALA A 195 -13.31 -62.20 -30.06
CA ALA A 195 -12.39 -63.25 -30.48
C ALA A 195 -12.82 -64.64 -29.99
N THR A 196 -13.34 -64.74 -28.77
CA THR A 196 -13.82 -66.01 -28.20
C THR A 196 -15.12 -66.47 -28.86
N GLU A 197 -16.08 -65.57 -29.06
CA GLU A 197 -17.35 -65.84 -29.76
C GLU A 197 -17.11 -66.28 -31.21
N LEU A 198 -16.20 -65.62 -31.92
CA LEU A 198 -15.80 -66.01 -33.28
C LEU A 198 -15.15 -67.40 -33.32
N ARG A 199 -14.29 -67.73 -32.34
CA ARG A 199 -13.68 -69.06 -32.23
C ARG A 199 -14.71 -70.15 -31.95
N GLN A 200 -15.65 -69.90 -31.05
CA GLN A 200 -16.71 -70.87 -30.71
C GLN A 200 -17.62 -71.13 -31.91
N LYS A 201 -18.01 -70.07 -32.63
CA LYS A 201 -18.83 -70.20 -33.84
C LYS A 201 -18.10 -71.00 -34.93
N ALA A 202 -16.83 -70.70 -35.17
CA ALA A 202 -15.99 -71.45 -36.10
C ALA A 202 -15.92 -72.95 -35.75
N GLN A 203 -15.74 -73.28 -34.47
CA GLN A 203 -15.70 -74.67 -34.00
C GLN A 203 -17.06 -75.37 -34.17
N ALA A 204 -18.17 -74.69 -33.89
CA ALA A 204 -19.51 -75.23 -34.05
C ALA A 204 -19.84 -75.50 -35.53
N ASP A 205 -19.51 -74.58 -36.43
CA ASP A 205 -19.76 -74.70 -37.87
C ASP A 205 -18.94 -75.87 -38.46
N VAL A 206 -17.67 -76.02 -38.07
CA VAL A 206 -16.83 -77.17 -38.45
C VAL A 206 -17.40 -78.48 -37.91
N ALA A 207 -17.82 -78.52 -36.65
CA ALA A 207 -18.42 -79.71 -36.04
C ALA A 207 -19.69 -80.13 -36.78
N GLN A 208 -20.60 -79.19 -37.07
CA GLN A 208 -21.82 -79.42 -37.83
C GLN A 208 -21.53 -79.97 -39.23
N ALA A 209 -20.57 -79.37 -39.95
CA ALA A 209 -20.18 -79.85 -41.27
C ALA A 209 -19.61 -81.28 -41.23
N THR A 210 -18.79 -81.60 -40.22
CA THR A 210 -18.26 -82.97 -40.05
C THR A 210 -19.33 -83.99 -39.67
N GLU A 211 -20.33 -83.61 -38.87
CA GLU A 211 -21.44 -84.49 -38.50
C GLU A 211 -22.33 -84.80 -39.71
N GLN A 212 -22.67 -83.78 -40.52
CA GLN A 212 -23.41 -83.96 -41.77
C GLN A 212 -22.66 -84.91 -42.74
N ALA A 213 -21.35 -84.75 -42.86
CA ALA A 213 -20.50 -85.64 -43.66
C ALA A 213 -20.54 -87.09 -43.17
N ALA A 214 -20.43 -87.29 -41.85
CA ALA A 214 -20.49 -88.61 -41.23
C ALA A 214 -21.88 -89.26 -41.32
N GLY A 215 -22.95 -88.46 -41.32
CA GLY A 215 -24.33 -88.91 -41.54
C GLY A 215 -24.51 -89.47 -42.95
N LEU A 216 -24.17 -88.67 -43.97
CA LEU A 216 -24.21 -89.10 -45.37
C LEU A 216 -23.32 -90.32 -45.64
N ALA A 217 -22.12 -90.37 -45.05
CA ALA A 217 -21.25 -91.54 -45.17
C ALA A 217 -21.92 -92.80 -44.62
N ARG A 218 -22.56 -92.72 -43.44
CA ARG A 218 -23.32 -93.83 -42.86
C ARG A 218 -24.52 -94.23 -43.71
N GLU A 219 -25.29 -93.27 -44.21
CA GLU A 219 -26.41 -93.54 -45.13
C GLU A 219 -25.94 -94.25 -46.40
N THR A 220 -24.81 -93.82 -46.98
CA THR A 220 -24.24 -94.48 -48.17
C THR A 220 -23.75 -95.89 -47.87
N GLU A 221 -23.16 -96.12 -46.70
CA GLU A 221 -22.70 -97.44 -46.28
C GLU A 221 -23.87 -98.37 -46.00
N GLN A 222 -24.93 -97.87 -45.39
CA GLN A 222 -26.16 -98.62 -45.15
C GLN A 222 -26.88 -98.95 -46.45
N ALA A 223 -27.02 -97.99 -47.38
CA ALA A 223 -27.55 -98.25 -48.72
C ALA A 223 -26.73 -99.32 -49.47
N ARG A 224 -25.40 -99.33 -49.30
CA ARG A 224 -24.52 -100.37 -49.87
C ARG A 224 -24.78 -101.75 -49.24
N ALA A 225 -24.98 -101.82 -47.93
CA ALA A 225 -25.24 -103.07 -47.21
C ALA A 225 -26.61 -103.66 -47.56
N ASP A 226 -27.64 -102.81 -47.64
CA ASP A 226 -29.00 -103.21 -48.00
C ASP A 226 -29.06 -103.75 -49.43
N LEU A 227 -28.46 -103.04 -50.39
CA LEU A 227 -28.35 -103.50 -51.78
C LEU A 227 -27.55 -104.81 -51.91
N ALA A 228 -26.45 -104.96 -51.17
CA ALA A 228 -25.67 -106.20 -51.17
C ALA A 228 -26.48 -107.39 -50.66
N THR A 229 -27.32 -107.17 -49.64
CA THR A 229 -28.22 -108.19 -49.08
C THR A 229 -29.34 -108.53 -50.06
N GLU A 230 -29.96 -107.53 -50.70
CA GLU A 230 -30.98 -107.76 -51.73
C GLU A 230 -30.40 -108.58 -52.88
N LEU A 231 -29.20 -108.25 -53.36
CA LEU A 231 -28.53 -109.00 -54.42
C LEU A 231 -28.19 -110.43 -54.00
N ALA A 232 -27.77 -110.67 -52.76
CA ALA A 232 -27.54 -112.01 -52.24
C ALA A 232 -28.86 -112.80 -52.17
N GLY A 233 -29.95 -112.17 -51.75
CA GLY A 233 -31.32 -112.72 -51.77
C GLY A 233 -31.76 -113.09 -53.17
N ARG A 234 -31.68 -112.15 -54.13
CA ARG A 234 -32.02 -112.37 -55.55
C ARG A 234 -31.17 -113.47 -56.19
N ARG A 235 -29.88 -113.57 -55.83
CA ARG A 235 -29.01 -114.67 -56.26
C ARG A 235 -29.48 -116.01 -55.70
N ALA A 236 -29.84 -116.07 -54.41
CA ALA A 236 -30.33 -117.29 -53.78
C ALA A 236 -31.71 -117.71 -54.30
N ASP A 237 -32.61 -116.76 -54.58
CA ASP A 237 -33.90 -117.00 -55.24
C ASP A 237 -33.70 -117.53 -56.65
N LEU A 238 -32.86 -116.86 -57.46
CA LEU A 238 -32.54 -117.30 -58.82
C LEU A 238 -31.88 -118.69 -58.81
N GLU A 239 -31.05 -118.99 -57.79
CA GLU A 239 -30.45 -120.31 -57.63
C GLU A 239 -31.48 -121.37 -57.23
N ARG A 240 -32.43 -121.05 -56.33
CA ARG A 240 -33.56 -121.94 -55.98
C ARG A 240 -34.46 -122.18 -57.19
N GLU A 241 -34.85 -121.14 -57.90
CA GLU A 241 -35.63 -121.21 -59.13
C GLU A 241 -34.89 -122.01 -60.21
N SER A 242 -33.58 -121.79 -60.38
CA SER A 242 -32.76 -122.60 -61.29
C SER A 242 -32.68 -124.06 -60.87
N ARG A 243 -32.60 -124.37 -59.56
CA ARG A 243 -32.63 -125.75 -59.06
C ARG A 243 -33.98 -126.43 -59.25
N GLN A 244 -35.08 -125.72 -58.99
CA GLN A 244 -36.44 -126.21 -59.21
C GLN A 244 -36.70 -126.43 -60.71
N ALA A 245 -36.35 -125.44 -61.53
CA ALA A 245 -36.40 -125.53 -62.99
C ALA A 245 -35.51 -126.67 -63.51
N ARG A 246 -34.33 -126.96 -62.92
CA ARG A 246 -33.49 -128.11 -63.31
C ARG A 246 -34.12 -129.47 -63.04
N ILE A 247 -34.96 -129.60 -62.01
CA ILE A 247 -35.69 -130.84 -61.71
C ILE A 247 -36.82 -131.06 -62.72
N GLU A 248 -37.50 -129.98 -63.11
CA GLU A 248 -38.59 -130.00 -64.10
C GLU A 248 -38.05 -130.12 -65.55
N LEU A 249 -36.95 -129.45 -65.86
CA LEU A 249 -36.29 -129.44 -67.18
C LEU A 249 -35.51 -130.74 -67.47
N ALA A 250 -35.25 -131.57 -66.45
CA ALA A 250 -34.72 -132.92 -66.64
C ALA A 250 -35.68 -133.82 -67.45
N SER A 251 -36.98 -133.49 -67.52
CA SER A 251 -37.93 -134.16 -68.42
C SER A 251 -38.08 -133.52 -69.79
N GLU A 252 -37.54 -132.32 -70.04
CA GLU A 252 -37.75 -131.56 -71.30
C GLU A 252 -36.45 -131.26 -72.09
N LEU A 253 -35.28 -131.67 -71.56
CA LEU A 253 -33.95 -131.42 -72.14
C LEU A 253 -33.56 -132.32 -73.33
N GLU A 254 -34.33 -132.29 -74.41
CA GLU A 254 -33.81 -132.68 -75.75
C GLU A 254 -33.82 -131.52 -76.78
N GLN A 255 -34.41 -130.34 -76.52
CA GLN A 255 -34.60 -129.34 -77.59
C GLN A 255 -34.25 -127.85 -77.36
N ALA A 256 -33.76 -127.38 -76.22
CA ALA A 256 -33.39 -125.94 -76.08
C ALA A 256 -32.22 -125.65 -75.13
N ARG A 257 -30.99 -126.07 -75.51
CA ARG A 257 -29.76 -125.86 -74.71
C ARG A 257 -28.85 -124.71 -75.15
N ALA A 258 -29.16 -123.93 -76.19
CA ALA A 258 -28.24 -122.89 -76.68
C ALA A 258 -28.58 -121.46 -76.23
N ASP A 259 -29.85 -121.12 -76.00
CA ASP A 259 -30.27 -119.72 -75.80
C ASP A 259 -30.23 -119.24 -74.33
N PHE A 260 -30.35 -120.15 -73.35
CA PHE A 260 -30.50 -119.80 -71.93
C PHE A 260 -29.19 -119.43 -71.21
N GLU A 261 -28.04 -120.00 -71.62
CA GLU A 261 -26.73 -119.65 -71.03
C GLU A 261 -26.27 -118.24 -71.41
N ALA A 262 -26.66 -117.76 -72.59
CA ALA A 262 -26.41 -116.39 -73.02
C ALA A 262 -27.23 -115.38 -72.20
N GLU A 263 -28.51 -115.67 -71.91
CA GLU A 263 -29.37 -114.78 -71.11
C GLU A 263 -29.00 -114.73 -69.62
N ALA A 264 -28.60 -115.85 -69.02
CA ALA A 264 -28.16 -115.90 -67.62
C ALA A 264 -26.83 -115.17 -67.40
N GLN A 265 -25.86 -115.33 -68.33
CA GLN A 265 -24.62 -114.54 -68.31
C GLN A 265 -24.89 -113.06 -68.55
N LYS A 266 -25.78 -112.73 -69.50
CA LYS A 266 -26.16 -111.34 -69.78
C LYS A 266 -26.79 -110.67 -68.56
N ARG A 267 -27.76 -111.31 -67.89
CA ARG A 267 -28.35 -110.78 -66.64
C ARG A 267 -27.34 -110.65 -65.50
N ARG A 268 -26.36 -111.54 -65.40
CA ARG A 268 -25.29 -111.43 -64.40
C ARG A 268 -24.37 -110.24 -64.69
N ILE A 269 -23.98 -110.06 -65.95
CA ILE A 269 -23.17 -108.94 -66.42
C ILE A 269 -23.92 -107.62 -66.26
N ASP A 270 -25.22 -107.59 -66.57
CA ASP A 270 -26.08 -106.41 -66.42
C ASP A 270 -26.19 -106.00 -64.94
N LEU A 271 -26.47 -106.93 -64.02
CA LEU A 271 -26.54 -106.65 -62.58
C LEU A 271 -25.18 -106.27 -61.97
N GLU A 272 -24.09 -106.87 -62.43
CA GLU A 272 -22.73 -106.52 -62.00
C GLU A 272 -22.32 -105.13 -62.51
N SER A 273 -22.77 -104.77 -63.72
CA SER A 273 -22.64 -103.44 -64.30
C SER A 273 -23.45 -102.39 -63.53
N GLU A 274 -24.69 -102.70 -63.14
CA GLU A 274 -25.54 -101.83 -62.31
C GLU A 274 -24.93 -101.60 -60.91
N LEU A 275 -24.35 -102.64 -60.31
CA LEU A 275 -23.59 -102.56 -59.04
C LEU A 275 -22.35 -101.68 -59.16
N ALA A 276 -21.60 -101.84 -60.25
CA ALA A 276 -20.42 -101.03 -60.52
C ALA A 276 -20.80 -99.56 -60.77
N ALA A 277 -21.92 -99.32 -61.47
CA ALA A 277 -22.46 -98.01 -61.74
C ALA A 277 -22.90 -97.31 -60.44
N THR A 278 -23.69 -97.98 -59.58
CA THR A 278 -24.12 -97.44 -58.28
C THR A 278 -22.97 -97.21 -57.30
N ARG A 279 -21.95 -98.07 -57.30
CA ARG A 279 -20.72 -97.85 -56.52
C ARG A 279 -19.95 -96.63 -57.01
N LYS A 280 -19.81 -96.48 -58.32
CA LYS A 280 -19.09 -95.36 -58.93
C LYS A 280 -19.81 -94.05 -58.67
N THR A 281 -21.15 -94.01 -58.80
CA THR A 281 -21.93 -92.81 -58.45
C THR A 281 -21.79 -92.47 -56.98
N GLY A 282 -21.96 -93.44 -56.07
CA GLY A 282 -21.78 -93.19 -54.63
C GLY A 282 -20.37 -92.76 -54.22
N GLN A 283 -19.32 -93.24 -54.88
CA GLN A 283 -17.94 -92.76 -54.66
C GLN A 283 -17.73 -91.34 -55.18
N LEU A 284 -18.32 -91.00 -56.32
CA LEU A 284 -18.28 -89.65 -56.88
C LEU A 284 -19.04 -88.66 -55.99
N ASP A 285 -20.19 -89.06 -55.44
CA ASP A 285 -20.98 -88.25 -54.51
C ASP A 285 -20.22 -88.01 -53.20
N ALA A 286 -19.60 -89.05 -52.62
CA ALA A 286 -18.76 -88.91 -51.43
C ALA A 286 -17.53 -88.00 -51.69
N ALA A 287 -16.88 -88.15 -52.85
CA ALA A 287 -15.76 -87.30 -53.24
C ALA A 287 -16.18 -85.85 -53.51
N ARG A 288 -17.38 -85.62 -54.06
CA ARG A 288 -17.96 -84.28 -54.25
C ARG A 288 -18.21 -83.60 -52.89
N VAL A 289 -18.89 -84.28 -51.97
CA VAL A 289 -19.16 -83.74 -50.63
C VAL A 289 -17.87 -83.45 -49.86
N ALA A 290 -16.86 -84.33 -49.97
CA ALA A 290 -15.54 -84.08 -49.37
C ALA A 290 -14.89 -82.79 -49.89
N ARG A 291 -15.00 -82.51 -51.19
CA ARG A 291 -14.51 -81.25 -51.78
C ARG A 291 -15.34 -80.04 -51.35
N GLU A 292 -16.66 -80.18 -51.25
CA GLU A 292 -17.55 -79.14 -50.76
C GLU A 292 -17.23 -78.77 -49.29
N ILE A 293 -16.87 -79.75 -48.45
CA ILE A 293 -16.42 -79.51 -47.06
C ILE A 293 -15.10 -78.76 -47.03
N GLU A 294 -14.12 -79.17 -47.85
CA GLU A 294 -12.83 -78.48 -47.90
C GLU A 294 -12.98 -77.05 -48.44
N GLN A 295 -13.82 -76.83 -49.46
CA GLN A 295 -14.16 -75.48 -49.92
C GLN A 295 -14.87 -74.66 -48.85
N ALA A 296 -15.88 -75.24 -48.17
CA ALA A 296 -16.58 -74.57 -47.09
C ALA A 296 -15.64 -74.23 -45.91
N ARG A 297 -14.64 -75.07 -45.63
CA ARG A 297 -13.58 -74.79 -44.65
C ARG A 297 -12.72 -73.62 -45.08
N THR A 298 -12.22 -73.62 -46.32
CA THR A 298 -11.40 -72.52 -46.82
C THR A 298 -12.16 -71.20 -46.86
N ASP A 299 -13.43 -71.22 -47.26
CA ASP A 299 -14.29 -70.03 -47.32
C ASP A 299 -14.58 -69.51 -45.91
N LEU A 300 -14.87 -70.40 -44.95
CA LEU A 300 -15.09 -70.04 -43.55
C LEU A 300 -13.81 -69.48 -42.90
N GLU A 301 -12.64 -70.07 -43.17
CA GLU A 301 -11.36 -69.56 -42.70
C GLU A 301 -11.09 -68.16 -43.24
N ALA A 302 -11.38 -67.90 -44.52
CA ALA A 302 -11.26 -66.58 -45.12
C ALA A 302 -12.24 -65.57 -44.51
N GLU A 303 -13.51 -65.95 -44.27
CA GLU A 303 -14.50 -65.08 -43.64
C GLU A 303 -14.12 -64.76 -42.17
N LEU A 304 -13.59 -65.74 -41.44
CA LEU A 304 -13.11 -65.56 -40.07
C LEU A 304 -11.88 -64.66 -40.01
N ALA A 305 -10.94 -64.82 -40.95
CA ALA A 305 -9.80 -63.93 -41.07
C ALA A 305 -10.26 -62.49 -41.35
N ALA A 306 -11.14 -62.29 -42.33
CA ALA A 306 -11.68 -60.97 -42.65
C ALA A 306 -12.45 -60.33 -41.48
N ARG A 307 -13.24 -61.12 -40.73
CA ARG A 307 -13.94 -60.63 -39.53
C ARG A 307 -13.00 -60.29 -38.38
N ARG A 308 -11.92 -61.06 -38.19
CA ARG A 308 -10.90 -60.77 -37.19
C ARG A 308 -10.17 -59.48 -37.53
N ASP A 309 -9.72 -59.32 -38.77
CA ASP A 309 -9.03 -58.12 -39.23
C ASP A 309 -9.95 -56.88 -39.08
N ALA A 310 -11.23 -57.00 -39.43
CA ALA A 310 -12.21 -55.92 -39.25
C ALA A 310 -12.41 -55.54 -37.77
N ALA A 311 -12.56 -56.53 -36.88
CA ALA A 311 -12.71 -56.29 -35.44
C ALA A 311 -11.44 -55.68 -34.82
N GLU A 312 -10.26 -56.19 -35.21
CA GLU A 312 -8.98 -55.64 -34.75
C GLU A 312 -8.80 -54.19 -35.20
N GLN A 313 -9.15 -53.85 -36.44
CA GLN A 313 -9.11 -52.46 -36.91
C GLN A 313 -10.10 -51.57 -36.18
N GLU A 314 -11.30 -52.05 -35.88
CA GLU A 314 -12.30 -51.28 -35.13
C GLU A 314 -11.81 -50.99 -33.70
N HIS A 315 -11.29 -52.00 -33.00
CA HIS A 315 -10.73 -51.82 -31.65
C HIS A 315 -9.50 -50.92 -31.65
N LEU A 316 -8.64 -51.04 -32.66
CA LEU A 316 -7.47 -50.16 -32.83
C LEU A 316 -7.89 -48.72 -33.07
N ALA A 317 -8.90 -48.47 -33.93
CA ALA A 317 -9.42 -47.14 -34.20
C ALA A 317 -10.01 -46.51 -32.93
N ARG A 318 -10.84 -47.25 -32.18
CA ARG A 318 -11.40 -46.79 -30.90
C ARG A 318 -10.30 -46.49 -29.87
N HIS A 319 -9.27 -47.33 -29.79
CA HIS A 319 -8.13 -47.08 -28.91
C HIS A 319 -7.35 -45.83 -29.31
N GLN A 320 -7.08 -45.62 -30.61
CA GLN A 320 -6.41 -44.44 -31.11
C GLN A 320 -7.20 -43.16 -30.84
N GLU A 321 -8.52 -43.20 -31.00
CA GLU A 321 -9.42 -42.09 -30.67
C GLU A 321 -9.35 -41.74 -29.17
N ALA A 322 -9.48 -42.73 -28.28
CA ALA A 322 -9.37 -42.51 -26.84
C ALA A 322 -7.99 -41.96 -26.43
N VAL A 323 -6.91 -42.43 -27.07
CA VAL A 323 -5.55 -41.90 -26.85
C VAL A 323 -5.42 -40.46 -27.34
N ALA A 324 -6.00 -40.13 -28.50
CA ALA A 324 -5.97 -38.77 -29.04
C ALA A 324 -6.74 -37.79 -28.15
N GLU A 325 -7.92 -38.18 -27.68
CA GLU A 325 -8.73 -37.40 -26.74
C GLU A 325 -7.99 -37.18 -25.41
N THR A 326 -7.41 -38.25 -24.83
CA THR A 326 -6.61 -38.16 -23.60
C THR A 326 -5.41 -37.21 -23.77
N ARG A 327 -4.72 -37.27 -24.91
CA ARG A 327 -3.60 -36.36 -25.21
C ARG A 327 -4.07 -34.91 -25.32
N ALA A 328 -5.16 -34.66 -26.03
CA ALA A 328 -5.71 -33.31 -26.16
C ALA A 328 -6.05 -32.69 -24.79
N TYR A 329 -6.67 -33.46 -23.89
CA TYR A 329 -6.92 -33.00 -22.52
C TYR A 329 -5.64 -32.74 -21.72
N LEU A 330 -4.64 -33.63 -21.81
CA LEU A 330 -3.36 -33.43 -21.12
C LEU A 330 -2.59 -32.21 -21.65
N ASP A 331 -2.67 -31.94 -22.95
CA ASP A 331 -2.06 -30.77 -23.58
C ASP A 331 -2.76 -29.49 -23.12
N ASP A 332 -4.11 -29.48 -23.05
CA ASP A 332 -4.87 -28.34 -22.53
C ASP A 332 -4.60 -28.08 -21.05
N ALA A 333 -4.60 -29.14 -20.23
CA ALA A 333 -4.20 -29.08 -18.82
C ALA A 333 -2.78 -28.50 -18.64
N THR A 334 -1.84 -28.91 -19.49
CA THR A 334 -0.46 -28.39 -19.46
C THR A 334 -0.43 -26.91 -19.82
N ARG A 335 -1.18 -26.50 -20.84
CA ARG A 335 -1.31 -25.10 -21.26
C ARG A 335 -1.89 -24.22 -20.15
N GLN A 336 -2.97 -24.66 -19.51
CA GLN A 336 -3.57 -23.93 -18.39
C GLN A 336 -2.58 -23.76 -17.23
N LEU A 337 -1.77 -24.79 -16.95
CA LEU A 337 -0.77 -24.76 -15.89
C LEU A 337 0.39 -23.81 -16.24
N GLU A 338 0.83 -23.78 -17.50
CA GLU A 338 1.82 -22.81 -17.99
C GLU A 338 1.31 -21.37 -17.93
N GLU A 339 0.06 -21.12 -18.35
CA GLU A 339 -0.57 -19.80 -18.27
C GLU A 339 -0.72 -19.32 -16.83
N ALA A 340 -1.14 -20.20 -15.92
CA ALA A 340 -1.21 -19.90 -14.49
C ALA A 340 0.18 -19.56 -13.92
N ASN A 341 1.22 -20.33 -14.27
CA ASN A 341 2.58 -20.04 -13.84
C ASN A 341 3.12 -18.71 -14.38
N LYS A 342 2.84 -18.39 -15.65
CA LYS A 342 3.20 -17.09 -16.26
C LYS A 342 2.53 -15.94 -15.52
N ARG A 343 1.22 -16.03 -15.27
CA ARG A 343 0.47 -15.00 -14.56
C ARG A 343 1.00 -14.77 -13.14
N VAL A 344 1.39 -15.84 -12.44
CA VAL A 344 2.03 -15.73 -11.11
C VAL A 344 3.40 -15.05 -11.20
N ALA A 345 4.19 -15.36 -12.22
CA ALA A 345 5.49 -14.71 -12.42
C ALA A 345 5.34 -13.22 -12.75
N GLU A 346 4.41 -12.86 -13.63
CA GLU A 346 4.08 -11.47 -13.98
C GLU A 346 3.57 -10.69 -12.76
N LEU A 347 2.68 -11.29 -11.96
CA LEU A 347 2.19 -10.66 -10.73
C LEU A 347 3.32 -10.45 -9.72
N ARG A 348 4.25 -11.40 -9.57
CA ARG A 348 5.42 -11.24 -8.68
C ARG A 348 6.33 -10.11 -9.13
N GLU A 349 6.60 -10.02 -10.43
CA GLU A 349 7.43 -8.96 -11.01
C GLU A 349 6.77 -7.59 -10.81
N LEU A 350 5.48 -7.46 -11.12
CA LEU A 350 4.72 -6.23 -10.89
C LEU A 350 4.74 -5.82 -9.41
N ASN A 351 4.53 -6.79 -8.51
CA ASN A 351 4.58 -6.54 -7.07
C ASN A 351 5.97 -6.08 -6.60
N GLN A 352 7.04 -6.70 -7.12
CA GLN A 352 8.40 -6.29 -6.81
C GLN A 352 8.68 -4.87 -7.30
N GLN A 353 8.20 -4.52 -8.49
CA GLN A 353 8.29 -3.16 -9.02
C GLN A 353 7.55 -2.16 -8.12
N LEU A 354 6.34 -2.49 -7.65
CA LEU A 354 5.58 -1.67 -6.71
C LEU A 354 6.31 -1.48 -5.36
N ASP A 355 6.85 -2.54 -4.75
CA ASP A 355 7.64 -2.42 -3.50
C ASP A 355 8.90 -1.57 -3.70
N THR A 356 9.62 -1.76 -4.82
CA THR A 356 10.79 -0.91 -5.13
C THR A 356 10.40 0.54 -5.37
N GLY A 357 9.30 0.79 -6.09
CA GLY A 357 8.78 2.12 -6.36
C GLY A 357 8.37 2.85 -5.08
N ALA A 358 7.63 2.17 -4.19
CA ALA A 358 7.24 2.72 -2.88
C ALA A 358 8.45 3.07 -2.02
N ARG A 359 9.51 2.24 -2.03
CA ARG A 359 10.76 2.54 -1.31
C ARG A 359 11.52 3.73 -1.91
N GLU A 360 11.53 3.86 -3.23
CA GLU A 360 12.14 5.02 -3.88
C GLU A 360 11.37 6.30 -3.58
N GLU A 361 10.03 6.25 -3.61
CA GLU A 361 9.17 7.38 -3.26
C GLU A 361 9.33 7.78 -1.79
N ALA A 362 9.32 6.82 -0.87
CA ALA A 362 9.62 7.03 0.54
C ALA A 362 10.99 7.69 0.77
N ARG A 363 12.02 7.28 0.01
CA ARG A 363 13.35 7.91 0.04
C ARG A 363 13.34 9.34 -0.49
N ARG A 364 12.62 9.60 -1.59
CA ARG A 364 12.50 10.96 -2.17
C ARG A 364 11.78 11.90 -1.21
N SER A 365 10.65 11.48 -0.67
CA SER A 365 9.88 12.24 0.33
C SER A 365 10.76 12.61 1.55
N ARG A 366 11.54 11.65 2.07
CA ARG A 366 12.49 11.93 3.17
C ARG A 366 13.58 12.94 2.78
N ALA A 367 14.16 12.80 1.60
CA ALA A 367 15.19 13.73 1.12
C ALA A 367 14.64 15.15 0.92
N GLU A 368 13.43 15.27 0.38
CA GLU A 368 12.74 16.56 0.21
C GLU A 368 12.46 17.22 1.57
N ALA A 369 11.97 16.45 2.55
CA ALA A 369 11.75 16.94 3.90
C ALA A 369 13.06 17.31 4.62
N GLU A 370 14.15 16.59 4.38
CA GLU A 370 15.48 16.92 4.88
C GLU A 370 15.98 18.24 4.31
N ASP A 371 15.85 18.45 2.99
CA ASP A 371 16.20 19.70 2.34
C ASP A 371 15.36 20.88 2.85
N GLU A 372 14.05 20.68 3.05
CA GLU A 372 13.16 21.70 3.62
C GLU A 372 13.53 22.05 5.06
N ALA A 373 13.77 21.05 5.90
CA ALA A 373 14.19 21.23 7.29
C ALA A 373 15.51 22.00 7.39
N LEU A 374 16.49 21.66 6.54
CA LEU A 374 17.77 22.35 6.47
C LEU A 374 17.62 23.81 6.01
N ARG A 375 16.77 24.06 5.01
CA ARG A 375 16.45 25.43 4.56
C ARG A 375 15.81 26.25 5.67
N LEU A 376 14.83 25.70 6.38
CA LEU A 376 14.13 26.39 7.45
C LEU A 376 15.08 26.82 8.58
N VAL A 377 15.98 25.93 9.01
CA VAL A 377 16.97 26.25 10.04
C VAL A 377 17.95 27.30 9.54
N ARG A 378 18.47 27.15 8.31
CA ARG A 378 19.41 28.11 7.72
C ARG A 378 18.81 29.50 7.58
N ASP A 379 17.56 29.59 7.13
CA ASP A 379 16.88 30.87 6.92
C ASP A 379 16.63 31.56 8.27
N ALA A 380 16.24 30.81 9.31
CA ALA A 380 16.11 31.35 10.67
C ALA A 380 17.45 31.77 11.28
N GLU A 381 18.54 31.05 11.00
CA GLU A 381 19.89 31.47 11.41
C GLU A 381 20.33 32.75 10.70
N ALA A 382 20.01 32.91 9.42
CA ALA A 382 20.31 34.11 8.65
C ALA A 382 19.53 35.31 9.19
N GLU A 383 18.22 35.15 9.45
CA GLU A 383 17.38 36.17 10.07
C GLU A 383 17.88 36.56 11.48
N ALA A 384 18.27 35.56 12.29
CA ALA A 384 18.85 35.81 13.60
C ALA A 384 20.15 36.61 13.52
N ARG A 385 21.02 36.32 12.54
CA ARG A 385 22.26 37.11 12.33
C ARG A 385 21.95 38.55 11.93
N ALA A 386 21.02 38.74 10.99
CA ALA A 386 20.61 40.07 10.53
C ALA A 386 20.03 40.92 11.68
N LEU A 387 19.23 40.31 12.56
CA LEU A 387 18.63 41.01 13.70
C LEU A 387 19.67 41.41 14.76
N VAL A 388 20.69 40.58 14.98
CA VAL A 388 21.82 40.93 15.87
C VAL A 388 22.66 42.06 15.28
N GLU A 389 22.90 42.03 13.97
CA GLU A 389 23.60 43.10 13.26
C GLU A 389 22.82 44.42 13.34
N GLU A 390 21.52 44.40 13.06
CA GLU A 390 20.64 45.57 13.17
C GLU A 390 20.57 46.14 14.59
N ALA A 391 20.51 45.27 15.61
CA ALA A 391 20.57 45.69 17.01
C ALA A 391 21.93 46.31 17.37
N GLY A 392 23.02 45.77 16.81
CA GLY A 392 24.37 46.32 16.94
C GLY A 392 24.49 47.71 16.31
N ASP A 393 23.97 47.89 15.10
CA ASP A 393 23.96 49.19 14.42
C ASP A 393 23.15 50.24 15.18
N ARG A 394 21.96 49.86 15.69
CA ARG A 394 21.14 50.74 16.53
C ARG A 394 21.84 51.09 17.84
N ALA A 395 22.48 50.12 18.49
CA ALA A 395 23.25 50.36 19.70
C ALA A 395 24.41 51.33 19.45
N ASN A 396 25.17 51.13 18.36
CA ASN A 396 26.26 52.02 17.97
C ASN A 396 25.75 53.45 17.68
N ALA A 397 24.60 53.59 17.01
CA ALA A 397 23.99 54.89 16.75
C ALA A 397 23.55 55.60 18.04
N LEU A 398 22.99 54.87 19.00
CA LEU A 398 22.62 55.43 20.32
C LEU A 398 23.85 55.87 21.12
N VAL A 399 24.93 55.10 21.09
CA VAL A 399 26.19 55.49 21.73
C VAL A 399 26.77 56.73 21.06
N ALA A 400 26.77 56.79 19.73
CA ALA A 400 27.27 57.96 19.00
C ALA A 400 26.47 59.24 19.30
N ASP A 401 25.13 59.17 19.31
CA ASP A 401 24.27 60.31 19.68
C ASP A 401 24.49 60.72 21.15
N ALA A 402 24.66 59.76 22.06
CA ALA A 402 25.00 60.06 23.45
C ALA A 402 26.38 60.71 23.58
N GLU A 403 27.39 60.24 22.86
CA GLU A 403 28.74 60.82 22.83
C GLU A 403 28.75 62.25 22.28
N GLU A 404 28.00 62.52 21.22
CA GLU A 404 27.84 63.85 20.64
C GLU A 404 27.20 64.82 21.65
N ARG A 405 26.10 64.41 22.29
CA ARG A 405 25.44 65.21 23.34
C ARG A 405 26.35 65.41 24.55
N LEU A 406 27.12 64.40 24.95
CA LEU A 406 28.11 64.54 26.04
C LEU A 406 29.21 65.54 25.67
N ALA A 407 29.66 65.53 24.40
CA ALA A 407 30.62 66.51 23.91
C ALA A 407 30.03 67.92 23.96
N GLN A 408 28.78 68.09 23.57
CA GLN A 408 28.07 69.38 23.67
C GLN A 408 27.95 69.85 25.13
N ILE A 409 27.50 68.99 26.05
CA ILE A 409 27.41 69.32 27.48
C ILE A 409 28.78 69.72 28.04
N ARG A 410 29.86 69.04 27.63
CA ARG A 410 31.24 69.41 28.02
C ARG A 410 31.66 70.78 27.48
N ILE A 411 31.33 71.08 26.23
CA ILE A 411 31.62 72.38 25.61
C ILE A 411 30.85 73.48 26.35
N GLU A 412 29.56 73.30 26.58
CA GLU A 412 28.72 74.26 27.31
C GLU A 412 29.23 74.48 28.74
N ARG A 413 29.55 73.40 29.46
CA ARG A 413 30.13 73.46 30.81
C ARG A 413 31.46 74.21 30.82
N ASN A 414 32.36 73.92 29.88
CA ASN A 414 33.66 74.59 29.79
C ASN A 414 33.51 76.07 29.37
N ALA A 415 32.55 76.39 28.51
CA ALA A 415 32.24 77.76 28.12
C ALA A 415 31.68 78.56 29.29
N VAL A 416 30.80 77.97 30.09
CA VAL A 416 30.28 78.57 31.33
C VAL A 416 31.41 78.77 32.35
N ALA A 417 32.23 77.75 32.58
CA ALA A 417 33.38 77.85 33.49
C ALA A 417 34.37 78.95 33.04
N GLY A 418 34.72 78.98 31.75
CA GLY A 418 35.63 79.98 31.18
C GLY A 418 35.04 81.40 31.14
N TYR A 419 33.73 81.55 30.92
CA TYR A 419 33.05 82.85 31.02
C TYR A 419 33.18 83.42 32.45
N PHE A 420 32.96 82.59 33.47
CA PHE A 420 33.09 83.02 34.86
C PHE A 420 34.54 83.24 35.29
N GLU A 421 35.50 82.45 34.78
CA GLU A 421 36.93 82.70 34.99
C GLU A 421 37.39 84.02 34.36
N ASN A 422 36.94 84.32 33.14
CA ASN A 422 37.19 85.60 32.47
C ASN A 422 36.52 86.76 33.23
N LEU A 423 35.29 86.59 33.71
CA LEU A 423 34.59 87.60 34.52
C LEU A 423 35.37 87.90 35.81
N ARG A 424 35.88 86.86 36.47
CA ARG A 424 36.77 86.98 37.65
C ARG A 424 38.09 87.70 37.29
N GLY A 425 38.69 87.40 36.15
CA GLY A 425 39.91 88.04 35.66
C GLY A 425 39.73 89.53 35.34
N VAL A 426 38.66 89.89 34.63
CA VAL A 426 38.31 91.28 34.29
C VAL A 426 38.02 92.10 35.55
N LEU A 427 37.31 91.52 36.52
CA LEU A 427 37.01 92.19 37.77
C LEU A 427 38.25 92.33 38.68
N SER A 428 39.14 91.35 38.70
CA SER A 428 40.45 91.49 39.37
C SER A 428 41.34 92.55 38.72
N GLN A 429 41.27 92.70 37.39
CA GLN A 429 41.94 93.80 36.68
C GLN A 429 41.30 95.16 37.00
N ALA A 430 39.97 95.25 37.07
CA ALA A 430 39.26 96.46 37.47
C ALA A 430 39.56 96.87 38.93
N GLU A 431 39.68 95.92 39.85
CA GLU A 431 40.15 96.16 41.22
C GLU A 431 41.61 96.64 41.25
N LYS A 432 42.51 96.06 40.46
CA LYS A 432 43.92 96.49 40.39
C LYS A 432 44.11 97.88 39.79
N VAL A 433 43.32 98.23 38.76
CA VAL A 433 43.34 99.56 38.15
C VAL A 433 42.76 100.61 39.10
N SER A 434 41.68 100.31 39.82
CA SER A 434 41.11 101.22 40.83
C SER A 434 41.95 101.34 42.12
N ALA A 435 42.72 100.31 42.48
CA ALA A 435 43.70 100.38 43.56
C ALA A 435 44.99 101.16 43.18
N GLY A 436 45.25 101.32 41.88
CA GLY A 436 46.41 102.07 41.36
C GLY A 436 46.19 103.57 41.14
N GLU A 437 44.94 104.06 41.23
CA GLU A 437 44.58 105.49 41.12
C GLU A 437 44.49 106.21 42.49
N LYS A 438 45.02 105.63 43.56
CA LYS A 438 45.12 106.29 44.89
C LYS A 438 46.47 106.93 45.15
#